data_AF-A0A1Z9J7F9-F1
#
_entry.id   AF-A0A1Z9J7F9-F1
#
_cell.length_a   1.000
_cell.length_b   1.000
_cell.length_c   1.000
_cell.angle_alpha   90.00
_cell.angle_beta   90.00
_cell.angle_gamma   90.00
#
_symmetry.space_group_name_H-M   'P 1'
#
loop_
_entity.id
_entity.type
_entity.pdbx_description
1 polymer ?
#
loop_
_entity_poly.entity_id
_entity_poly.type
_entity_poly.pdbx_seq_one_letter_code
_entity_poly.pdbx_strand_id
1 'polypeptide(L)' 'MRYSVHYDTADGRWVVRDVANAHQVMGVHTSKADAYKQAFAEQERWRKYDPVAKHLERVRHMMPRSLVVS' A
#
# COMPACT_ATOMS: atom_id res chain seq x y z
N MET A 1 4.12 -2.41 -5.65
CA MET A 1 3.78 -2.15 -4.24
C MET A 1 4.45 -0.86 -3.82
N ARG A 2 3.76 0.04 -3.11
CA ARG A 2 4.30 1.36 -2.73
C ARG A 2 5.10 1.30 -1.44
N TYR A 3 4.67 0.47 -0.49
CA TYR A 3 5.35 0.26 0.78
C TYR A 3 6.20 -1.01 0.73
N SER A 4 7.42 -0.94 1.24
CA SER A 4 8.36 -2.07 1.37
C SER A 4 8.67 -2.35 2.82
N VAL A 5 8.85 -3.62 3.17
CA VAL A 5 9.29 -4.07 4.50
C VAL A 5 10.65 -4.73 4.36
N HIS A 6 11.64 -4.26 5.11
CA HIS A 6 12.98 -4.87 5.16
C HIS A 6 13.46 -5.01 6.60
N TYR A 7 14.31 -6.01 6.84
CA TYR A 7 14.96 -6.19 8.13
C TYR A 7 16.25 -5.38 8.16
N ASP A 8 16.40 -4.54 9.17
CA ASP A 8 17.62 -3.81 9.46
C ASP A 8 18.47 -4.64 10.42
N THR A 9 19.62 -5.12 9.94
CA THR A 9 20.52 -5.97 10.72
C THR A 9 21.36 -5.18 11.73
N ALA A 10 21.47 -3.85 11.59
CA ALA A 10 22.21 -3.03 12.55
C ALA A 10 21.40 -2.85 13.84
N ASP A 11 20.11 -2.55 13.71
CA ASP A 11 19.20 -2.34 14.85
C ASP A 11 18.40 -3.60 15.24
N GLY A 12 18.44 -4.64 14.42
CA GLY A 12 17.67 -5.87 14.61
C GLY A 12 16.16 -5.67 14.49
N ARG A 13 15.71 -4.70 13.69
CA ARG A 13 14.31 -4.28 13.57
C ARG A 13 13.77 -4.38 12.14
N TRP A 14 12.46 -4.51 12.01
CA TRP A 14 11.73 -4.48 10.75
C TRP A 14 11.28 -3.06 10.43
N VAL A 15 11.71 -2.54 9.30
CA VAL A 15 11.46 -1.17 8.89
C VAL A 15 10.50 -1.16 7.70
N VAL A 16 9.47 -0.34 7.79
CA VAL A 16 8.54 -0.07 6.69
C VAL A 16 8.97 1.23 6.01
N ARG A 17 9.13 1.22 4.68
CA ARG A 17 9.48 2.41 3.89
C ARG A 17 8.47 2.69 2.79
N ASP A 18 8.19 3.96 2.52
CA ASP A 18 7.47 4.38 1.32
C ASP A 18 8.47 4.54 0.16
N VAL A 19 8.43 3.61 -0.78
CA VAL A 19 9.31 3.60 -1.96
C VAL A 19 9.00 4.77 -2.90
N ALA A 20 7.74 5.24 -2.92
CA ALA A 20 7.35 6.36 -3.78
C ALA A 20 7.73 7.73 -3.19
N ASN A 21 8.08 7.80 -1.90
CA ASN A 21 8.48 9.03 -1.22
C ASN A 21 9.94 8.95 -0.75
N ALA A 22 10.87 8.78 -1.68
CA ALA A 22 12.31 8.75 -1.42
C ALA A 22 12.73 7.78 -0.28
N HIS A 23 12.08 6.62 -0.19
CA HIS A 23 12.32 5.62 0.85
C HIS A 23 12.09 6.12 2.28
N GLN A 24 11.18 7.09 2.47
CA GLN A 24 10.81 7.61 3.79
C GLN A 24 10.42 6.46 4.75
N VAL A 25 11.01 6.45 5.94
CA VAL A 25 10.67 5.49 6.99
C VAL A 25 9.29 5.81 7.55
N MET A 26 8.40 4.82 7.50
CA MET A 26 7.02 4.92 7.98
C MET A 26 6.81 4.28 9.35
N GLY A 27 7.61 3.27 9.67
CA GLY A 27 7.51 2.55 10.92
C GLY A 27 8.69 1.63 11.15
N VAL A 28 9.01 1.40 12.41
CA VAL A 28 10.06 0.48 12.85
C VAL A 28 9.47 -0.44 13.89
N HIS A 29 9.58 -1.74 13.68
CA HIS A 29 8.92 -2.78 14.48
C HIS A 29 9.90 -3.85 14.92
N THR A 30 9.62 -4.48 16.05
CA THR A 30 10.38 -5.65 16.52
C THR A 30 9.93 -6.93 15.83
N SER A 31 8.66 -7.01 15.41
CA SER A 31 8.08 -8.17 14.73
C SER A 31 7.87 -7.93 13.25
N LYS A 32 8.19 -8.94 12.44
CA LYS A 32 7.89 -8.96 10.99
C LYS A 32 6.40 -8.79 10.75
N ALA A 33 5.57 -9.49 11.52
CA ALA A 33 4.11 -9.49 11.33
C ALA A 33 3.52 -8.07 11.48
N ASP A 34 4.00 -7.31 12.44
CA ASP A 34 3.48 -5.96 12.69
C ASP A 34 3.94 -4.96 11.63
N ALA A 35 5.18 -5.11 11.13
CA ALA A 35 5.65 -4.32 9.99
C ALA A 35 4.82 -4.58 8.71
N TYR A 36 4.48 -5.84 8.43
CA TYR A 36 3.60 -6.17 7.30
C TYR A 36 2.17 -5.68 7.49
N LYS A 37 1.62 -5.75 8.72
CA LYS A 37 0.30 -5.16 9.02
C LYS A 37 0.28 -3.66 8.75
N GLN A 38 1.30 -2.92 9.19
CA GLN A 38 1.40 -1.48 8.92
C GLN A 38 1.54 -1.21 7.41
N ALA A 39 2.44 -1.92 6.73
CA ALA A 39 2.62 -1.74 5.28
C ALA A 39 1.33 -2.01 4.49
N PHE A 40 0.55 -3.02 4.89
CA PHE A 40 -0.74 -3.32 4.29
C PHE A 40 -1.79 -2.24 4.58
N ALA A 41 -1.91 -1.80 5.84
CA ALA A 41 -2.84 -0.75 6.23
C ALA A 41 -2.57 0.57 5.49
N GLU A 42 -1.30 0.96 5.34
CA GLU A 42 -0.92 2.14 4.57
C GLU A 42 -1.18 1.96 3.07
N GLN A 43 -0.94 0.77 2.52
CA GLN A 43 -1.27 0.46 1.13
C GLN A 43 -2.79 0.55 0.87
N GLU A 44 -3.62 0.05 1.79
CA GLU A 44 -5.09 0.16 1.70
C GLU A 44 -5.57 1.59 1.87
N ARG A 45 -5.00 2.33 2.83
CA ARG A 45 -5.29 3.74 3.03
C ARG A 45 -5.00 4.51 1.74
N TRP A 46 -3.82 4.30 1.15
CA TRP A 46 -3.44 4.97 -0.08
C TRP A 46 -4.37 4.60 -1.24
N ARG A 47 -4.76 3.33 -1.39
CA ARG A 47 -5.74 2.91 -2.41
C ARG A 47 -7.08 3.63 -2.30
N LYS A 48 -7.56 3.93 -1.09
CA LYS A 48 -8.81 4.70 -0.89
C LYS A 48 -8.67 6.17 -1.32
N TYR A 49 -7.46 6.72 -1.24
CA TYR A 49 -7.17 8.11 -1.62
C TYR A 49 -6.64 8.26 -3.04
N ASP A 50 -6.26 7.16 -3.70
CA ASP A 50 -5.72 7.17 -5.05
C ASP A 50 -6.75 7.75 -6.04
N PRO A 51 -6.45 8.88 -6.69
CA PRO A 51 -7.38 9.51 -7.63
C PRO A 51 -7.64 8.62 -8.85
N VAL A 52 -6.71 7.72 -9.21
CA VAL A 52 -6.90 6.75 -10.30
C VAL A 52 -7.89 5.66 -9.90
N ALA A 53 -7.81 5.12 -8.67
CA ALA A 53 -8.80 4.20 -8.14
C ALA A 53 -10.21 4.81 -8.09
N LYS A 54 -10.35 6.06 -7.60
CA LYS A 54 -11.63 6.79 -7.62
C LYS A 54 -12.15 7.04 -9.04
N HIS A 55 -11.25 7.34 -9.98
CA HIS A 55 -11.62 7.51 -11.38
C HIS A 55 -12.11 6.18 -11.99
N LEU A 56 -11.42 5.07 -11.73
CA LEU A 56 -11.81 3.73 -12.18
C LEU A 56 -13.14 3.25 -11.57
N GLU A 57 -13.39 3.54 -10.29
CA GLU A 57 -14.68 3.27 -9.64
C GLU A 57 -15.81 4.08 -10.29
N ARG A 58 -15.56 5.36 -10.59
CA ARG A 58 -16.52 6.21 -11.29
C ARG A 58 -16.81 5.69 -12.70
N VAL A 59 -15.78 5.28 -13.44
CA VAL A 59 -15.91 4.68 -14.77
C VAL A 59 -16.69 3.35 -14.71
N ARG A 60 -16.42 2.50 -13.71
CA ARG A 60 -17.19 1.26 -13.48
C ARG A 60 -18.66 1.51 -13.17
N HIS A 61 -18.99 2.59 -12.47
CA HIS A 61 -20.38 2.97 -12.20
C HIS A 61 -21.10 3.55 -13.43
N MET A 62 -20.36 4.15 -14.37
CA MET A 62 -20.90 4.72 -15.61
C MET A 62 -21.04 3.69 -16.74
N MET A 63 -20.29 2.59 -16.71
CA MET A 63 -20.43 1.53 -17.71
C MET A 63 -21.66 0.64 -17.41
N PRO A 64 -22.55 0.42 -18.38
CA PRO A 64 -23.63 -0.55 -18.22
C PRO A 64 -23.03 -1.95 -18.01
N ARG A 65 -23.62 -2.72 -17.08
CA ARG A 65 -23.16 -4.06 -16.64
C ARG A 65 -23.09 -5.12 -17.75
N SER A 66 -23.34 -4.76 -19.01
CA SER A 66 -23.38 -5.65 -20.18
C SER A 66 -22.05 -5.76 -20.96
N LEU A 67 -20.99 -5.03 -20.58
CA LEU A 67 -19.71 -5.03 -21.30
C LEU A 67 -18.52 -5.53 -20.45
N VAL A 68 -18.76 -6.49 -19.56
CA VAL A 68 -17.67 -7.31 -19.00
C VAL A 68 -17.81 -8.69 -19.61
N VAL A 69 -17.10 -8.93 -20.71
CA VAL A 69 -16.92 -10.28 -21.24
C VAL A 69 -16.01 -11.03 -20.27
N SER A 70 -16.51 -12.16 -19.77
CA SER A 70 -15.83 -13.12 -18.88
C SER A 70 -14.51 -13.63 -19.42
#